data_AF-A0A0M2RX38-F1
#
_entry.id   AF-A0A0M2RX38-F1
#
_cell.length_a   1.000
_cell.length_b   1.000
_cell.length_c   1.000
_cell.angle_alpha   90.00
_cell.angle_beta   90.00
_cell.angle_gamma   90.00
#
_symmetry.space_group_name_H-M   'P 1'
#
loop_
_entity.id
_entity.type
_entity.pdbx_description
1 polymer ?
#
loop_
_entity_poly.entity_id
_entity_poly.type
_entity_poly.pdbx_seq_one_letter_code
_entity_poly.pdbx_strand_id
1 'polypeptide(L)'
;MPLTHHYRRLLLAYPRPYRRERGEELLGLLLDTTPPGRTRPTVAAALNLLRNGLRCRLGRPASRTVVAWAALTALTCGLFTAALAARAAWETSRPQPDRAEAAATLASTLPGHRAIRIDSAGALFEVGGEPVGVRGLPWLLVRGRAYQEGSTVVSATNRPLTTPTQLLDTARQRLTEAGWQVSPTARRTGGIGARGGPDVELTATRGDTALRLVLPTAAAGSSLTLELRRTTPPAVLPAAVVAGLAGALTGWFIFGWASRRSQSRREVAILYWITMWLWAGPALAAAPVLLLHQVRLPHPQWHPLWEWLGLPTASPLFLLGLLCASAALIRAARPGPRPEPLPRPATA
;
A
#
# COMPACT_ATOMS: atom_id res chain seq x y z
N MET A 1 35.73 14.00 27.46
CA MET A 1 34.46 13.73 28.16
C MET A 1 33.50 12.95 27.24
N PRO A 2 33.22 11.66 27.50
CA PRO A 2 32.34 10.84 26.65
C PRO A 2 30.91 11.40 26.56
N LEU A 3 30.41 12.05 27.62
CA LEU A 3 29.05 12.61 27.68
C LEU A 3 28.82 13.73 26.64
N THR A 4 29.77 14.67 26.48
CA THR A 4 29.70 15.76 25.51
C THR A 4 29.54 15.25 24.08
N HIS A 5 30.24 14.16 23.73
CA HIS A 5 30.12 13.53 22.42
C HIS A 5 28.74 12.91 22.18
N HIS A 6 28.15 12.28 23.21
CA HIS A 6 26.79 11.75 23.13
C HIS A 6 25.76 12.86 22.93
N TYR A 7 25.85 13.96 23.68
CA TYR A 7 24.95 15.10 23.49
C TYR A 7 25.12 15.76 22.12
N ARG A 8 26.35 15.93 21.63
CA ARG A 8 26.60 16.43 20.26
C ARG A 8 25.98 15.54 19.17
N ARG A 9 26.02 14.20 19.33
CA ARG A 9 25.32 13.28 18.42
C ARG A 9 23.80 13.44 18.49
N LEU A 10 23.22 13.56 19.70
CA LEU A 10 21.78 13.77 19.88
C LEU A 10 21.31 15.11 19.28
N LEU A 11 22.12 16.16 19.40
CA LEU A 11 21.86 17.45 18.79
C LEU A 11 21.78 17.36 17.26
N LEU A 12 22.27 16.29 16.61
CA LEU A 12 22.09 16.12 15.16
C LEU A 12 20.63 16.08 14.71
N ALA A 13 19.72 15.72 15.62
CA ALA A 13 18.27 15.79 15.41
C ALA A 13 17.79 17.22 15.12
N TYR A 14 18.51 18.27 15.57
CA TYR A 14 18.18 19.65 15.26
C TYR A 14 18.65 20.06 13.84
N PRO A 15 17.96 21.02 13.19
CA PRO A 15 18.39 21.59 11.90
C PRO A 15 19.80 22.19 11.97
N ARG A 16 20.58 22.07 10.88
CA ARG A 16 21.94 22.63 10.80
C ARG A 16 22.04 24.12 11.18
N PRO A 17 21.16 25.03 10.70
CA PRO A 17 21.22 26.45 11.08
C PRO A 17 21.03 26.66 12.58
N TYR A 18 20.00 26.01 13.15
CA TYR A 18 19.68 26.08 14.58
C TYR A 18 20.86 25.61 15.45
N ARG A 19 21.54 24.53 15.05
CA ARG A 19 22.73 24.05 15.76
C ARG A 19 23.91 25.02 15.69
N ARG A 20 24.05 25.78 14.60
CA ARG A 20 25.13 26.78 14.48
C ARG A 20 24.89 27.97 15.40
N GLU A 21 23.63 28.37 15.56
CA GLU A 21 23.25 29.53 16.37
C GLU A 21 23.13 29.22 17.87
N ARG A 22 22.50 28.09 18.22
CA ARG A 22 22.09 27.75 19.60
C ARG A 22 22.73 26.45 20.13
N GLY A 23 23.55 25.76 19.33
CA GLY A 23 24.02 24.42 19.65
C GLY A 23 24.96 24.36 20.87
N GLU A 24 25.88 25.31 20.98
CA GLU A 24 26.80 25.39 22.14
C GLU A 24 26.08 25.87 23.40
N GLU A 25 25.12 26.80 23.28
CA GLU A 25 24.24 27.22 24.40
C GLU A 25 23.45 26.02 24.97
N LEU A 26 22.82 25.23 24.08
CA LEU A 26 22.09 24.02 24.47
C LEU A 26 23.01 22.96 25.08
N LEU A 27 24.23 22.80 24.55
CA LEU A 27 25.20 21.84 25.07
C LEU A 27 25.67 22.25 26.46
N GLY A 28 25.96 23.53 26.69
CA GLY A 28 26.30 24.08 28.01
C GLY A 28 25.18 23.80 29.02
N LEU A 29 23.95 24.19 28.70
CA LEU A 29 22.80 23.98 29.57
C LEU A 29 22.56 22.49 29.91
N LEU A 30 22.76 21.58 28.95
CA LEU A 30 22.66 20.14 29.18
C LEU A 30 23.76 19.61 30.11
N LEU A 31 24.98 20.12 29.99
CA LEU A 31 26.09 19.71 30.85
C LEU A 31 25.93 20.29 32.26
N ASP A 32 25.51 21.54 32.39
CA ASP A 32 25.29 22.23 33.67
C ASP A 32 24.15 21.60 34.48
N THR A 33 23.14 21.07 33.81
CA THR A 33 22.00 20.38 34.44
C THR A 33 22.25 18.89 34.69
N THR A 34 23.39 18.34 34.27
CA THR A 34 23.72 16.92 34.47
C THR A 34 24.43 16.69 35.81
N PRO A 35 23.97 15.74 36.65
CA PRO A 35 24.67 15.41 37.89
C PRO A 35 26.14 15.00 37.69
N PRO A 36 27.03 15.36 38.63
CA PRO A 36 28.45 15.02 38.53
C PRO A 36 28.67 13.51 38.45
N GLY A 37 29.66 13.08 37.65
CA GLY A 37 30.04 11.68 37.47
C GLY A 37 29.27 10.91 36.37
N ARG A 38 28.31 11.54 35.69
CA ARG A 38 27.53 10.88 34.63
C ARG A 38 28.30 10.82 33.29
N THR A 39 28.40 9.63 32.70
CA THR A 39 29.14 9.41 31.44
C THR A 39 28.24 9.20 30.22
N ARG A 40 26.93 8.98 30.41
CA ARG A 40 25.92 8.80 29.36
C ARG A 40 24.64 9.59 29.64
N PRO A 41 23.96 10.12 28.61
CA PRO A 41 22.65 10.75 28.77
C PRO A 41 21.65 9.76 29.35
N THR A 42 20.69 10.24 30.15
CA THR A 42 19.54 9.43 30.52
C THR A 42 18.68 9.15 29.28
N VAL A 43 17.97 8.02 29.27
CA VAL A 43 17.03 7.68 28.18
C VAL A 43 15.99 8.79 28.01
N ALA A 44 15.45 9.31 29.13
CA ALA A 44 14.51 10.42 29.11
C ALA A 44 15.09 11.70 28.47
N ALA A 45 16.33 12.08 28.81
CA ALA A 45 16.98 13.25 28.22
C ALA A 45 17.26 13.05 26.72
N ALA A 46 17.72 11.86 26.33
CA ALA A 46 17.95 11.52 24.93
C ALA A 46 16.67 11.57 24.10
N LEU A 47 15.58 10.97 24.59
CA LEU A 47 14.27 11.00 23.94
C LEU A 47 13.72 12.43 23.86
N ASN A 48 13.88 13.24 24.91
CA ASN A 48 13.44 14.63 24.90
C ASN A 48 14.20 15.45 23.84
N LEU A 49 15.52 15.29 23.74
CA LEU A 49 16.34 15.96 22.72
C LEU A 49 15.99 15.52 21.30
N LEU A 50 15.81 14.22 21.07
CA LEU A 50 15.40 13.70 19.77
C LEU A 50 14.02 14.25 19.37
N ARG A 51 13.05 14.20 20.28
CA ARG A 51 11.70 14.73 20.06
C ARG A 51 11.72 16.21 19.71
N ASN A 52 12.45 17.02 20.49
CA ASN A 52 12.52 18.47 20.28
C ASN A 52 13.31 18.83 19.02
N GLY A 53 14.40 18.12 18.71
CA GLY A 53 15.17 18.31 17.49
C GLY A 53 14.37 17.97 16.23
N LEU A 54 13.70 16.81 16.22
CA LEU A 54 12.82 16.41 15.11
C LEU A 54 11.65 17.38 14.95
N ARG A 55 11.04 17.85 16.05
CA ARG A 55 9.98 18.87 16.00
C ARG A 55 10.50 20.21 15.48
N CYS A 56 11.72 20.60 15.83
CA CYS A 56 12.37 21.81 15.30
C CYS A 56 12.54 21.73 13.78
N ARG A 57 12.81 20.53 13.23
CA ARG A 57 12.81 20.29 11.77
C ARG A 57 11.45 20.47 11.11
N LEU A 58 10.34 20.63 11.82
CA LEU A 58 9.04 20.90 11.22
C LEU A 58 8.74 22.41 11.06
N GLY A 59 9.60 23.29 11.57
CA GLY A 59 9.52 24.73 11.32
C GLY A 59 8.48 25.52 12.09
N ARG A 60 7.55 24.84 12.78
CA ARG A 60 6.48 25.49 13.56
C ARG A 60 6.48 24.96 15.00
N PRO A 61 7.51 25.29 15.81
CA PRO A 61 7.66 24.71 17.14
C PRO A 61 6.46 24.98 18.06
N ALA A 62 5.77 26.11 17.90
CA ALA A 62 4.56 26.48 18.65
C ALA A 62 3.27 25.74 18.19
N SER A 63 3.24 25.17 16.98
CA SER A 63 2.04 24.53 16.44
C SER A 63 1.82 23.15 17.04
N ARG A 64 0.71 22.93 17.74
CA ARG A 64 0.37 21.60 18.30
C ARG A 64 0.08 20.56 17.21
N THR A 65 -0.41 20.99 16.04
CA THR A 65 -0.84 20.10 14.95
C THR A 65 0.26 19.72 13.96
N VAL A 66 1.41 20.42 13.95
CA VAL A 66 2.46 20.21 12.94
C VAL A 66 3.01 18.78 12.92
N VAL A 67 3.09 18.14 14.09
CA VAL A 67 3.58 16.75 14.20
C VAL A 67 2.56 15.76 13.63
N ALA A 68 1.27 15.99 13.88
CA ALA A 68 0.20 15.14 13.33
C ALA A 68 0.17 15.22 11.80
N TRP A 69 0.30 16.43 11.23
CA TRP A 69 0.39 16.59 9.78
C TRP A 69 1.66 15.99 9.18
N ALA A 70 2.81 16.12 9.85
CA ALA A 70 4.04 15.47 9.41
C ALA A 70 3.93 13.94 9.42
N ALA A 71 3.30 13.38 10.46
CA ALA A 71 3.05 11.95 10.57
C ALA A 71 2.07 11.48 9.48
N LEU A 72 0.99 12.22 9.24
CA LEU A 72 0.04 11.92 8.17
C LEU A 72 0.73 11.95 6.79
N THR A 73 1.54 12.98 6.52
CA THR A 73 2.32 13.04 5.26
C THR A 73 3.24 11.83 5.13
N ALA A 74 3.98 11.49 6.19
CA ALA A 74 4.88 10.35 6.19
C ALA A 74 4.12 9.03 5.93
N LEU A 75 3.00 8.82 6.61
CA LEU A 75 2.15 7.63 6.40
C LEU A 75 1.62 7.56 4.97
N THR A 76 1.06 8.66 4.44
CA THR A 76 0.56 8.70 3.08
C THR A 76 1.68 8.44 2.07
N CYS A 77 2.81 9.14 2.15
CA CYS A 77 3.95 8.88 1.27
C CYS A 77 4.47 7.43 1.37
N GLY A 78 4.54 6.88 2.59
CA GLY A 78 4.95 5.50 2.81
C GLY A 78 3.99 4.50 2.19
N LEU A 79 2.68 4.69 2.36
CA LEU A 79 1.66 3.82 1.77
C LEU A 79 1.69 3.83 0.23
N PHE A 80 1.78 5.01 -0.38
CA PHE A 80 1.83 5.13 -1.85
C PHE A 80 3.13 4.53 -2.43
N THR A 81 4.27 4.80 -1.81
CA THR A 81 5.56 4.22 -2.26
C THR A 81 5.61 2.71 -2.04
N ALA A 82 5.06 2.20 -0.94
CA ALA A 82 4.91 0.76 -0.71
C ALA A 82 4.03 0.10 -1.77
N ALA A 83 2.88 0.71 -2.10
CA ALA A 83 1.97 0.19 -3.13
C ALA A 83 2.62 0.19 -4.52
N LEU A 84 3.34 1.27 -4.89
CA LEU A 84 4.07 1.35 -6.16
C LEU A 84 5.20 0.32 -6.24
N ALA A 85 5.98 0.16 -5.17
CA ALA A 85 7.06 -0.83 -5.13
C ALA A 85 6.54 -2.26 -5.12
N ALA A 86 5.45 -2.53 -4.39
CA ALA A 86 4.75 -3.81 -4.46
C ALA A 86 4.32 -4.12 -5.88
N ARG A 87 3.72 -3.13 -6.57
CA ARG A 87 3.31 -3.29 -7.96
C ARG A 87 4.49 -3.55 -8.88
N ALA A 88 5.58 -2.80 -8.74
CA ALA A 88 6.78 -3.00 -9.55
C ALA A 88 7.41 -4.38 -9.29
N ALA A 89 7.44 -4.83 -8.04
CA ALA A 89 7.95 -6.16 -7.68
C ALA A 89 7.12 -7.31 -8.26
N TRP A 90 5.85 -7.09 -8.62
CA TRP A 90 5.09 -8.09 -9.37
C TRP A 90 5.61 -8.35 -10.78
N GLU A 91 6.40 -7.44 -11.37
CA GLU A 91 7.06 -7.67 -12.66
C GLU A 91 8.13 -8.77 -12.58
N THR A 92 8.51 -9.22 -11.37
CA THR A 92 9.35 -10.42 -11.21
C THR A 92 8.56 -11.72 -11.34
N SER A 93 7.23 -11.66 -11.43
CA SER A 93 6.39 -12.84 -11.66
C SER A 93 6.47 -13.27 -13.11
N ARG A 94 6.30 -14.57 -13.35
CA ARG A 94 6.02 -15.07 -14.70
C ARG A 94 4.67 -14.55 -15.21
N PRO A 95 4.45 -14.51 -16.53
CA PRO A 95 3.14 -14.20 -17.10
C PRO A 95 2.04 -15.10 -16.53
N GLN A 96 0.78 -14.67 -16.66
CA GLN A 96 -0.36 -15.49 -16.27
C GLN A 96 -0.34 -16.84 -16.98
N PRO A 97 -0.90 -17.91 -16.35
CA PRO A 97 -1.00 -19.22 -16.98
C PRO A 97 -1.64 -19.12 -18.36
N ASP A 98 -0.96 -19.63 -19.38
CA ASP A 98 -1.50 -19.60 -20.73
C ASP A 98 -2.61 -20.65 -20.92
N ARG A 99 -3.21 -20.68 -22.11
CA ARG A 99 -4.27 -21.64 -22.42
C ARG A 99 -3.81 -23.10 -22.33
N ALA A 100 -2.55 -23.38 -22.64
CA ALA A 100 -2.01 -24.74 -22.63
C ALA A 100 -1.77 -25.23 -21.18
N GLU A 101 -1.16 -24.38 -20.34
CA GLU A 101 -0.99 -24.60 -18.90
C GLU A 101 -2.34 -24.82 -18.22
N ALA A 102 -3.34 -24.00 -18.56
CA ALA A 102 -4.69 -24.11 -18.03
C ALA A 102 -5.41 -25.40 -18.45
N ALA A 103 -5.31 -25.79 -19.73
CA ALA A 103 -5.88 -27.04 -20.23
C ALA A 103 -5.21 -28.27 -19.58
N ALA A 104 -3.87 -28.25 -19.44
CA ALA A 104 -3.13 -29.32 -18.79
C ALA A 104 -3.52 -29.46 -17.31
N THR A 105 -3.68 -28.33 -16.60
CA THR A 105 -4.09 -28.31 -15.20
C THR A 105 -5.52 -28.79 -15.01
N LEU A 106 -6.43 -28.45 -15.92
CA LEU A 106 -7.77 -29.03 -15.93
C LEU A 106 -7.70 -30.55 -16.11
N ALA A 107 -6.95 -31.04 -17.10
CA ALA A 107 -6.86 -32.47 -17.40
C ALA A 107 -6.27 -33.28 -16.24
N SER A 108 -5.29 -32.74 -15.51
CA SER A 108 -4.71 -33.40 -14.34
C SER A 108 -5.63 -33.37 -13.12
N THR A 109 -6.40 -32.30 -12.94
CA THR A 109 -7.27 -32.11 -11.77
C THR A 109 -8.59 -32.87 -11.92
N LEU A 110 -9.18 -32.81 -13.12
CA LEU A 110 -10.51 -33.34 -13.45
C LEU A 110 -10.46 -34.15 -14.74
N PRO A 111 -9.87 -35.37 -14.72
CA PRO A 111 -9.78 -36.21 -15.91
C PRO A 111 -11.16 -36.46 -16.53
N GLY A 112 -11.24 -36.43 -17.86
CA GLY A 112 -12.49 -36.62 -18.61
C GLY A 112 -13.34 -35.36 -18.79
N HIS A 113 -13.02 -34.25 -18.12
CA HIS A 113 -13.65 -32.96 -18.38
C HIS A 113 -12.93 -32.27 -19.55
N ARG A 114 -13.71 -31.65 -20.45
CA ARG A 114 -13.18 -30.86 -21.56
C ARG A 114 -13.52 -29.39 -21.34
N ALA A 115 -12.54 -28.53 -21.57
CA ALA A 115 -12.74 -27.09 -21.55
C ALA A 115 -13.70 -26.70 -22.68
N ILE A 116 -14.76 -25.97 -22.33
CA ILE A 116 -15.67 -25.30 -23.27
C ILE A 116 -15.02 -23.99 -23.72
N ARG A 117 -14.46 -23.24 -22.75
CA ARG A 117 -13.85 -21.93 -22.97
C ARG A 117 -12.67 -21.75 -22.03
N ILE A 118 -11.61 -21.12 -22.55
CA ILE A 118 -10.43 -20.72 -21.78
C ILE A 118 -10.18 -19.23 -22.06
N ASP A 119 -10.50 -18.42 -21.06
CA ASP A 119 -10.29 -16.99 -21.05
C ASP A 119 -9.01 -16.71 -20.25
N SER A 120 -7.93 -16.37 -20.94
CA SER A 120 -6.63 -16.05 -20.30
C SER A 120 -6.45 -14.56 -20.24
N ALA A 121 -6.17 -14.04 -19.05
CA ALA A 121 -5.74 -12.65 -18.87
C ALA A 121 -4.47 -12.36 -19.68
N GLY A 122 -4.48 -11.22 -20.39
CA GLY A 122 -3.35 -10.75 -21.19
C GLY A 122 -2.23 -10.13 -20.36
N ALA A 123 -2.48 -9.86 -19.08
CA ALA A 123 -1.51 -9.28 -18.15
C ALA A 123 -1.70 -9.81 -16.71
N LEU A 124 -0.69 -9.62 -15.87
CA LEU A 124 -0.78 -9.92 -14.44
C LEU A 124 -1.87 -9.12 -13.73
N PHE A 125 -2.13 -7.91 -14.21
CA PHE A 125 -3.19 -7.03 -13.69
C PHE A 125 -3.92 -6.35 -14.83
N GLU A 126 -5.23 -6.25 -14.70
CA GLU A 126 -6.14 -5.79 -15.74
C GLU A 126 -7.13 -4.76 -15.21
N VAL A 127 -7.64 -3.92 -16.10
CA VAL A 127 -8.72 -2.97 -15.82
C VAL A 127 -9.90 -3.32 -16.69
N GLY A 128 -10.93 -3.91 -16.10
CA GLY A 128 -12.12 -4.31 -16.85
C GLY A 128 -11.89 -5.41 -17.89
N GLY A 129 -10.94 -6.33 -17.63
CA GLY A 129 -10.62 -7.47 -18.49
C GLY A 129 -9.60 -7.19 -19.61
N GLU A 130 -8.98 -6.00 -19.58
CA GLU A 130 -8.00 -5.58 -20.57
C GLU A 130 -6.67 -5.19 -19.88
N PRO A 131 -5.51 -5.44 -20.52
CA PRO A 131 -4.22 -4.95 -20.05
C PRO A 131 -4.19 -3.44 -19.86
N VAL A 132 -3.43 -2.97 -18.86
CA VAL A 132 -3.23 -1.53 -18.66
C VAL A 132 -2.42 -0.96 -19.82
N GLY A 133 -3.06 -0.07 -20.58
CA GLY A 133 -2.41 0.70 -21.64
C GLY A 133 -3.02 2.09 -21.75
N VAL A 134 -2.50 2.90 -22.68
CA VAL A 134 -2.99 4.27 -22.92
C VAL A 134 -4.50 4.30 -23.22
N ARG A 135 -5.00 3.29 -23.94
CA ARG A 135 -6.43 3.09 -24.22
C ARG A 135 -7.27 2.76 -22.97
N GLY A 136 -6.63 2.20 -21.93
CA GLY A 136 -7.23 1.85 -20.65
C GLY A 136 -7.29 2.99 -19.63
N LEU A 137 -6.57 4.10 -19.86
CA LEU A 137 -6.52 5.24 -18.93
C LEU A 137 -7.90 5.79 -18.56
N PRO A 138 -8.88 5.95 -19.47
CA PRO A 138 -10.22 6.40 -19.09
C PRO A 138 -10.93 5.44 -18.13
N TRP A 139 -10.69 4.12 -18.25
CA TRP A 139 -11.26 3.12 -17.35
C TRP A 139 -10.69 3.21 -15.94
N LEU A 140 -9.37 3.46 -15.86
CA LEU A 140 -8.64 3.60 -14.60
C LEU A 140 -8.91 4.95 -13.92
N LEU A 141 -9.07 6.03 -14.69
CA LEU A 141 -9.18 7.40 -14.18
C LEU A 141 -10.61 7.91 -14.01
N VAL A 142 -11.59 7.44 -14.77
CA VAL A 142 -12.93 8.07 -14.83
C VAL A 142 -14.05 7.08 -14.55
N ARG A 143 -13.92 5.82 -14.99
CA ARG A 143 -15.03 4.85 -14.95
C ARG A 143 -14.97 3.88 -13.78
N GLY A 144 -13.98 4.03 -12.89
CA GLY A 144 -13.90 3.31 -11.61
C GLY A 144 -13.87 1.79 -11.72
N ARG A 145 -13.49 1.22 -12.87
CA ARG A 145 -13.39 -0.23 -13.01
C ARG A 145 -12.18 -0.74 -12.25
N ALA A 146 -12.37 -1.77 -11.43
CA ALA A 146 -11.36 -2.29 -10.53
C ALA A 146 -10.09 -2.69 -11.29
N TYR A 147 -8.96 -2.19 -10.79
CA TYR A 147 -7.64 -2.62 -11.20
C TYR A 147 -7.31 -3.84 -10.36
N GLN A 148 -7.46 -5.01 -10.96
CA GLN A 148 -7.44 -6.28 -10.26
C GLN A 148 -6.40 -7.21 -10.85
N GLU A 149 -6.04 -8.24 -10.09
CA GLU A 149 -5.20 -9.33 -10.59
C GLU A 149 -5.93 -10.06 -11.74
N GLY A 150 -5.22 -10.28 -12.83
CA GLY A 150 -5.69 -11.10 -13.93
C GLY A 150 -5.78 -12.57 -13.50
N SER A 151 -6.60 -13.34 -14.19
CA SER A 151 -6.63 -14.78 -14.02
C SER A 151 -6.95 -15.49 -15.33
N THR A 152 -6.60 -16.76 -15.40
CA THR A 152 -6.98 -17.63 -16.50
C THR A 152 -8.12 -18.52 -16.05
N VAL A 153 -9.28 -18.32 -16.66
CA VAL A 153 -10.53 -18.98 -16.29
C VAL A 153 -10.88 -20.03 -17.34
N VAL A 154 -11.04 -21.25 -16.88
CA VAL A 154 -11.45 -22.41 -17.65
C VAL A 154 -12.89 -22.76 -17.26
N SER A 155 -13.80 -22.68 -18.22
CA SER A 155 -15.16 -23.19 -18.07
C SER A 155 -15.24 -24.59 -18.68
N ALA A 156 -15.70 -25.59 -17.93
CA ALA A 156 -15.87 -26.95 -18.41
C ALA A 156 -17.27 -27.50 -18.12
N THR A 157 -17.75 -28.42 -18.96
CA THR A 157 -19.07 -29.04 -18.77
C THR A 157 -19.01 -30.01 -17.60
N ASN A 158 -19.89 -29.85 -16.62
CA ASN A 158 -20.05 -30.87 -15.59
C ASN A 158 -20.61 -32.15 -16.22
N ARG A 159 -19.94 -33.30 -16.02
CA ARG A 159 -20.46 -34.57 -16.51
C ARG A 159 -21.68 -34.99 -15.67
N PRO A 160 -22.81 -35.36 -16.29
CA PRO A 160 -24.07 -35.60 -15.57
C PRO A 160 -24.04 -36.80 -14.60
N LEU A 161 -23.00 -37.64 -14.63
CA LEU A 161 -22.91 -38.88 -13.85
C LEU A 161 -22.05 -38.79 -12.58
N THR A 162 -21.46 -37.63 -12.26
CA THR A 162 -20.57 -37.48 -11.09
C THR A 162 -21.22 -36.55 -10.07
N THR A 163 -21.40 -37.04 -8.83
CA THR A 163 -21.91 -36.18 -7.75
C THR A 163 -20.88 -35.09 -7.41
N PRO A 164 -21.31 -33.87 -7.03
CA PRO A 164 -20.38 -32.80 -6.66
C PRO A 164 -19.36 -33.21 -5.58
N THR A 165 -19.77 -34.07 -4.64
CA THR A 165 -18.91 -34.60 -3.57
C THR A 165 -17.81 -35.51 -4.12
N GLN A 166 -18.15 -36.47 -5.00
CA GLN A 166 -17.15 -37.33 -5.65
C GLN A 166 -16.18 -36.54 -6.51
N LEU A 167 -16.67 -35.51 -7.21
CA LEU A 167 -15.85 -34.63 -8.04
C LEU A 167 -14.86 -33.83 -7.19
N LEU A 168 -15.31 -33.32 -6.04
CA LEU A 168 -14.50 -32.60 -5.08
C LEU A 168 -13.42 -33.50 -4.44
N ASP A 169 -13.78 -34.72 -4.03
CA ASP A 169 -12.84 -35.66 -3.42
C ASP A 169 -11.79 -36.11 -4.43
N THR A 170 -12.21 -36.38 -5.68
CA THR A 170 -11.30 -36.67 -6.79
C THR A 170 -10.34 -35.50 -7.03
N ALA A 171 -10.86 -34.28 -7.13
CA ALA A 171 -10.03 -33.09 -7.33
C ALA A 171 -9.03 -32.90 -6.19
N ARG A 172 -9.46 -33.04 -4.94
CA ARG A 172 -8.60 -32.92 -3.76
C ARG A 172 -7.48 -33.97 -3.78
N GLN A 173 -7.83 -35.23 -4.02
CA GLN A 173 -6.87 -36.31 -4.10
C GLN A 173 -5.84 -36.05 -5.20
N ARG A 174 -6.29 -35.74 -6.42
CA ARG A 174 -5.42 -35.48 -7.57
C ARG A 174 -4.51 -34.27 -7.38
N LEU A 175 -5.04 -33.19 -6.82
CA LEU A 175 -4.25 -32.01 -6.50
C LEU A 175 -3.14 -32.35 -5.50
N THR A 176 -3.48 -33.11 -4.46
CA THR A 176 -2.51 -33.55 -3.45
C THR A 176 -1.44 -34.47 -4.06
N GLU A 177 -1.85 -35.46 -4.87
CA GLU A 177 -0.94 -36.35 -5.63
C GLU A 177 -0.01 -35.55 -6.57
N ALA A 178 -0.52 -34.48 -7.17
CA ALA A 178 0.24 -33.60 -8.06
C ALA A 178 1.05 -32.51 -7.33
N GLY A 179 1.18 -32.61 -6.00
CA GLY A 179 2.01 -31.74 -5.17
C GLY A 179 1.42 -30.37 -4.86
N TRP A 180 0.11 -30.19 -5.01
CA TRP A 180 -0.58 -28.96 -4.61
C TRP A 180 -0.89 -28.99 -3.11
N GLN A 181 -0.76 -27.83 -2.48
CA GLN A 181 -1.20 -27.59 -1.11
C GLN A 181 -2.67 -27.18 -1.14
N VAL A 182 -3.56 -28.07 -0.70
CA VAL A 182 -5.01 -27.87 -0.76
C VAL A 182 -5.52 -27.25 0.54
N SER A 183 -6.24 -26.13 0.43
CA SER A 183 -6.88 -25.45 1.55
C SER A 183 -8.22 -26.10 1.92
N PRO A 184 -8.73 -25.87 3.15
CA PRO A 184 -10.07 -26.29 3.54
C PRO A 184 -11.13 -25.75 2.56
N THR A 185 -12.11 -26.58 2.21
CA THR A 185 -13.18 -26.19 1.29
C THR A 185 -14.13 -25.20 1.94
N ALA A 186 -14.44 -24.11 1.23
CA ALA A 186 -15.43 -23.14 1.65
C ALA A 186 -16.75 -23.42 0.91
N ARG A 187 -17.87 -23.42 1.64
CA ARG A 187 -19.20 -23.41 1.02
C ARG A 187 -19.60 -21.95 0.81
N ARG A 188 -19.74 -21.54 -0.45
CA ARG A 188 -20.20 -20.20 -0.78
C ARG A 188 -21.73 -20.22 -0.84
N THR A 189 -22.39 -19.63 0.14
CA THR A 189 -23.80 -19.26 -0.04
C THR A 189 -23.85 -18.13 -1.07
N GLY A 190 -24.64 -18.32 -2.14
CA GLY A 190 -24.80 -17.31 -3.18
C GLY A 190 -25.16 -15.95 -2.57
N GLY A 191 -24.60 -14.88 -3.14
CA GLY A 191 -24.96 -13.52 -2.74
C GLY A 191 -26.45 -13.25 -2.95
N ILE A 192 -26.98 -12.22 -2.27
CA ILE A 192 -28.38 -11.80 -2.40
C ILE A 192 -28.72 -11.62 -3.90
N GLY A 193 -29.58 -12.48 -4.44
CA GLY A 193 -30.01 -12.46 -5.85
C GLY A 193 -29.37 -13.50 -6.78
N ALA A 194 -28.43 -14.33 -6.32
CA ALA A 194 -27.90 -15.45 -7.11
C ALA A 194 -28.96 -16.56 -7.23
N ARG A 195 -29.46 -16.82 -8.45
CA ARG A 195 -30.41 -17.93 -8.75
C ARG A 195 -29.75 -19.33 -8.77
N GLY A 196 -28.56 -19.47 -8.20
CA GLY A 196 -27.81 -20.74 -8.09
C GLY A 196 -27.70 -21.18 -6.63
N GLY A 197 -27.77 -22.49 -6.39
CA GLY A 197 -27.51 -23.08 -5.07
C GLY A 197 -26.10 -22.76 -4.54
N PRO A 198 -25.77 -23.16 -3.30
CA PRO A 198 -24.49 -22.83 -2.69
C PRO A 198 -23.32 -23.51 -3.42
N ASP A 199 -22.42 -22.76 -4.06
CA ASP A 199 -21.25 -23.38 -4.70
C ASP A 199 -20.26 -23.94 -3.67
N VAL A 200 -19.61 -25.06 -4.01
CA VAL A 200 -18.47 -25.57 -3.26
C VAL A 200 -17.19 -25.04 -3.88
N GLU A 201 -16.36 -24.39 -3.08
CA GLU A 201 -15.10 -23.82 -3.50
C GLU A 201 -13.92 -24.62 -2.92
N LEU A 202 -13.02 -25.04 -3.80
CA LEU A 202 -11.74 -25.67 -3.47
C LEU A 202 -10.62 -24.75 -3.92
N THR A 203 -9.68 -24.44 -3.03
CA THR A 203 -8.51 -23.63 -3.37
C THR A 203 -7.24 -24.41 -3.09
N ALA A 204 -6.25 -24.28 -3.96
CA ALA A 204 -4.98 -24.97 -3.84
C ALA A 204 -3.83 -24.12 -4.38
N THR A 205 -2.61 -24.31 -3.87
CA THR A 205 -1.41 -23.60 -4.34
C THR A 205 -0.28 -24.56 -4.67
N ARG A 206 0.51 -24.23 -5.70
CA ARG A 206 1.72 -24.98 -6.07
C ARG A 206 2.74 -24.02 -6.68
N GLY A 207 3.87 -23.86 -5.99
CA GLY A 207 4.90 -22.91 -6.39
C GLY A 207 4.34 -21.49 -6.50
N ASP A 208 4.44 -20.90 -7.68
CA ASP A 208 3.98 -19.54 -8.00
C ASP A 208 2.53 -19.49 -8.52
N THR A 209 1.76 -20.57 -8.40
CA THR A 209 0.42 -20.67 -8.99
C THR A 209 -0.63 -21.04 -7.95
N ALA A 210 -1.73 -20.30 -7.93
CA ALA A 210 -2.93 -20.61 -7.16
C ALA A 210 -4.03 -21.08 -8.11
N LEU A 211 -4.75 -22.12 -7.68
CA LEU A 211 -5.90 -22.69 -8.34
C LEU A 211 -7.12 -22.48 -7.45
N ARG A 212 -8.22 -22.09 -8.08
CA ARG A 212 -9.54 -22.01 -7.48
C ARG A 212 -10.53 -22.78 -8.34
N LEU A 213 -11.16 -23.79 -7.77
CA LEU A 213 -12.17 -24.61 -8.42
C LEU A 213 -13.53 -24.33 -7.78
N VAL A 214 -14.48 -23.90 -8.60
CA VAL A 214 -15.86 -23.61 -8.20
C VAL A 214 -16.79 -24.65 -8.81
N LEU A 215 -17.46 -25.38 -7.93
CA LEU A 215 -18.33 -26.51 -8.25
C LEU A 215 -19.79 -26.15 -7.91
N PRO A 216 -20.67 -26.07 -8.91
CA PRO A 216 -22.09 -25.80 -8.68
C PRO A 216 -22.76 -26.98 -7.97
N THR A 217 -23.55 -26.72 -6.92
CA THR A 217 -24.29 -27.78 -6.21
C THR A 217 -25.60 -28.17 -6.88
N ALA A 218 -26.09 -27.41 -7.86
CA ALA A 218 -27.32 -27.72 -8.59
C ALA A 218 -27.04 -28.59 -9.84
N ALA A 219 -27.93 -29.55 -10.10
CA ALA A 219 -27.76 -30.66 -11.04
C ALA A 219 -27.79 -30.28 -12.53
N ALA A 220 -27.05 -31.09 -13.31
CA ALA A 220 -27.05 -31.28 -14.77
C ALA A 220 -27.05 -30.00 -15.65
N GLY A 221 -25.92 -29.73 -16.30
CA GLY A 221 -25.76 -28.65 -17.29
C GLY A 221 -25.08 -27.38 -16.76
N SER A 222 -24.77 -27.33 -15.46
CA SER A 222 -23.98 -26.26 -14.86
C SER A 222 -22.50 -26.39 -15.24
N SER A 223 -21.87 -25.28 -15.64
CA SER A 223 -20.45 -25.24 -15.97
C SER A 223 -19.62 -25.19 -14.69
N LEU A 224 -18.64 -26.09 -14.55
CA LEU A 224 -17.61 -25.94 -13.52
C LEU A 224 -16.60 -24.88 -13.96
N THR A 225 -16.07 -24.13 -13.01
CA THR A 225 -15.08 -23.09 -13.28
C THR A 225 -13.79 -23.39 -12.55
N LEU A 226 -12.68 -23.44 -13.29
CA LEU A 226 -11.33 -23.53 -12.76
C LEU A 226 -10.62 -22.22 -13.09
N GLU A 227 -10.20 -21.50 -12.07
CA GLU A 227 -9.46 -20.24 -12.16
C GLU A 227 -8.02 -20.47 -11.72
N LEU A 228 -7.07 -20.05 -12.56
CA LEU A 228 -5.64 -20.05 -12.27
C LEU A 228 -5.11 -18.62 -12.20
N ARG A 229 -4.25 -18.36 -11.22
CA ARG A 229 -3.58 -17.06 -11.06
C ARG A 229 -2.20 -17.24 -10.45
N ARG A 230 -1.35 -16.23 -10.58
CA ARG A 230 -0.02 -16.25 -9.95
C ARG A 230 -0.10 -15.84 -8.48
N THR A 231 0.66 -16.51 -7.62
CA THR A 231 0.76 -16.11 -6.21
C THR A 231 1.69 -14.91 -6.05
N THR A 232 1.52 -14.18 -4.94
CA THR A 232 2.35 -13.00 -4.63
C THR A 232 3.83 -13.35 -4.61
N PRO A 233 4.66 -12.73 -5.48
CA PRO A 233 6.09 -12.99 -5.51
C PRO A 233 6.77 -12.65 -4.18
N PRO A 234 7.82 -13.39 -3.77
CA PRO A 234 8.50 -13.16 -2.50
C PRO A 234 9.18 -11.78 -2.44
N ALA A 235 9.45 -11.15 -3.58
CA ALA A 235 10.03 -9.80 -3.66
C ALA A 235 9.04 -8.68 -3.28
N VAL A 236 7.73 -8.93 -3.34
CA VAL A 236 6.70 -7.89 -3.15
C VAL A 236 6.74 -7.30 -1.75
N LEU A 237 6.74 -8.14 -0.72
CA LEU A 237 6.74 -7.69 0.68
C LEU A 237 8.00 -6.88 1.05
N PRO A 238 9.24 -7.36 0.82
CA PRO A 238 10.43 -6.59 1.16
C PRO A 238 10.53 -5.29 0.34
N ALA A 239 10.17 -5.31 -0.95
CA ALA A 239 10.14 -4.09 -1.76
C ALA A 239 9.16 -3.06 -1.19
N ALA A 240 7.94 -3.49 -0.82
CA ALA A 240 6.93 -2.63 -0.22
C ALA A 240 7.39 -2.03 1.12
N VAL A 241 7.99 -2.84 2.00
CA VAL A 241 8.48 -2.39 3.31
C VAL A 241 9.60 -1.36 3.15
N VAL A 242 10.63 -1.67 2.34
CA VAL A 242 11.77 -0.78 2.13
C VAL A 242 11.32 0.54 1.49
N ALA A 243 10.53 0.46 0.42
CA ALA A 243 10.03 1.66 -0.25
C ALA A 243 9.10 2.47 0.65
N GLY A 244 8.24 1.81 1.43
CA GLY A 244 7.33 2.49 2.36
C GLY A 244 8.07 3.24 3.46
N LEU A 245 9.10 2.64 4.06
CA LEU A 245 9.94 3.33 5.04
C LEU A 245 10.70 4.50 4.42
N ALA A 246 11.29 4.32 3.24
CA ALA A 246 11.98 5.37 2.51
C ALA A 246 11.04 6.52 2.13
N GLY A 247 9.84 6.21 1.65
CA GLY A 247 8.80 7.16 1.30
C GLY A 247 8.28 7.93 2.51
N ALA A 248 8.09 7.26 3.65
CA ALA A 248 7.69 7.93 4.89
C ALA A 248 8.73 8.92 5.39
N LEU A 249 10.01 8.53 5.40
CA LEU A 249 11.12 9.41 5.75
C LEU A 249 11.20 10.61 4.80
N THR A 250 11.11 10.35 3.50
CA THR A 250 11.15 11.39 2.46
C THR A 250 10.00 12.38 2.61
N GLY A 251 8.78 11.88 2.78
CA GLY A 251 7.58 12.69 3.00
C GLY A 251 7.70 13.57 4.25
N TRP A 252 8.22 13.02 5.35
CA TRP A 252 8.47 13.78 6.57
C TRP A 252 9.44 14.95 6.36
N PHE A 253 10.56 14.72 5.64
CA PHE A 253 11.53 15.77 5.33
C PHE A 253 10.96 16.83 4.39
N ILE A 254 10.23 16.42 3.34
CA ILE A 254 9.58 17.34 2.40
C ILE A 254 8.55 18.21 3.14
N PHE A 255 7.73 17.62 4.01
CA PHE A 255 6.79 18.37 4.83
C PHE A 255 7.49 19.39 5.73
N GLY A 256 8.53 18.97 6.46
CA GLY A 256 9.29 19.89 7.32
C GLY A 256 9.97 21.02 6.54
N TRP A 257 10.46 20.73 5.33
CA TRP A 257 11.01 21.72 4.40
C TRP A 257 9.95 22.73 3.93
N ALA A 258 8.79 22.24 3.48
CA ALA A 258 7.70 23.08 2.98
C ALA A 258 7.11 23.94 4.11
N SER A 259 6.80 23.31 5.25
CA SER A 259 6.25 23.96 6.45
C SER A 259 7.12 25.14 6.94
N ARG A 260 8.45 24.99 6.92
CA ARG A 260 9.40 26.08 7.23
C ARG A 260 9.31 27.24 6.25
N ARG A 261 9.30 26.94 4.94
CA ARG A 261 9.30 27.99 3.90
C ARG A 261 7.96 28.69 3.76
N SER A 262 6.87 28.04 4.16
CA SER A 262 5.51 28.57 4.01
C SER A 262 4.89 28.99 5.34
N GLN A 263 5.69 29.36 6.36
CA GLN A 263 5.16 29.69 7.68
C GLN A 263 4.11 30.81 7.62
N SER A 264 4.33 31.85 6.79
CA SER A 264 3.44 32.99 6.59
C SER A 264 2.45 32.85 5.42
N ARG A 265 2.47 31.73 4.68
CA ARG A 265 1.69 31.53 3.45
C ARG A 265 0.47 30.65 3.68
N ARG A 266 -0.70 31.27 3.88
CA ARG A 266 -1.95 30.56 4.17
C ARG A 266 -2.39 29.69 2.98
N GLU A 267 -2.13 30.11 1.76
CA GLU A 267 -2.45 29.40 0.53
C GLU A 267 -1.76 28.01 0.44
N VAL A 268 -0.50 27.90 0.90
CA VAL A 268 0.21 26.61 0.93
C VAL A 268 -0.43 25.67 1.94
N ALA A 269 -0.88 26.20 3.08
CA ALA A 269 -1.57 25.40 4.09
C ALA A 269 -2.93 24.88 3.58
N ILE A 270 -3.68 25.70 2.84
CA ILE A 270 -4.96 25.30 2.22
C ILE A 270 -4.73 24.20 1.18
N LEU A 271 -3.79 24.40 0.24
CA LEU A 271 -3.47 23.40 -0.78
C LEU A 271 -3.00 22.07 -0.17
N TYR A 272 -2.18 22.13 0.87
CA TYR A 272 -1.74 20.96 1.62
C TYR A 272 -2.92 20.25 2.31
N TRP A 273 -3.82 20.99 2.95
CA TRP A 273 -5.01 20.41 3.58
C TRP A 273 -5.89 19.68 2.56
N ILE A 274 -6.16 20.32 1.41
CA ILE A 274 -6.90 19.72 0.29
C ILE A 274 -6.20 18.44 -0.19
N THR A 275 -4.87 18.48 -0.36
CA THR A 275 -4.07 17.32 -0.76
C THR A 275 -4.25 16.16 0.22
N MET A 276 -4.06 16.40 1.52
CA MET A 276 -4.18 15.36 2.53
C MET A 276 -5.58 14.80 2.63
N TRP A 277 -6.61 15.64 2.46
CA TRP A 277 -7.99 15.16 2.47
C TRP A 277 -8.28 14.25 1.27
N LEU A 278 -7.83 14.64 0.08
CA LEU A 278 -8.00 13.87 -1.15
C LEU A 278 -7.17 12.58 -1.18
N TRP A 279 -6.05 12.51 -0.47
CA TRP A 279 -5.18 11.33 -0.43
C TRP A 279 -5.45 10.41 0.75
N ALA A 280 -5.50 10.95 1.97
CA ALA A 280 -5.70 10.15 3.17
C ALA A 280 -7.16 9.75 3.37
N GLY A 281 -8.12 10.59 2.98
CA GLY A 281 -9.55 10.31 3.14
C GLY A 281 -9.97 8.99 2.50
N PRO A 282 -9.70 8.77 1.20
CA PRO A 282 -10.02 7.51 0.54
C PRO A 282 -9.31 6.29 1.14
N ALA A 283 -8.02 6.39 1.47
CA ALA A 283 -7.26 5.29 2.07
C ALA A 283 -7.81 4.91 3.45
N LEU A 284 -8.17 5.89 4.28
CA LEU A 284 -8.78 5.67 5.59
C LEU A 284 -10.19 5.08 5.48
N ALA A 285 -10.93 5.39 4.42
CA ALA A 285 -12.25 4.81 4.16
C ALA A 285 -12.16 3.37 3.60
N ALA A 286 -11.19 3.10 2.72
CA ALA A 286 -11.03 1.80 2.07
C ALA A 286 -10.46 0.73 3.02
N ALA A 287 -9.49 1.09 3.87
CA ALA A 287 -8.79 0.10 4.69
C ALA A 287 -9.69 -0.71 5.64
N PRO A 288 -10.65 -0.13 6.39
CA PRO A 288 -11.56 -0.91 7.23
C PRO A 288 -12.47 -1.83 6.41
N VAL A 289 -12.94 -1.37 5.25
CA VAL A 289 -13.80 -2.16 4.36
C VAL A 289 -13.07 -3.39 3.85
N LEU A 290 -11.83 -3.22 3.37
CA LEU A 290 -11.02 -4.33 2.88
C LEU A 290 -10.56 -5.26 4.00
N LEU A 291 -10.24 -4.73 5.18
CA LEU A 291 -9.91 -5.57 6.33
C LEU A 291 -11.10 -6.43 6.74
N LEU A 292 -12.30 -5.85 6.83
CA LEU A 292 -13.53 -6.59 7.10
C LEU A 292 -13.83 -7.61 5.99
N HIS A 293 -13.60 -7.26 4.73
CA HIS A 293 -13.75 -8.17 3.61
C HIS A 293 -12.79 -9.36 3.71
N GLN A 294 -11.51 -9.11 4.03
CA GLN A 294 -10.47 -10.12 4.20
C GLN A 294 -10.75 -11.07 5.38
N VAL A 295 -11.29 -10.55 6.48
CA VAL A 295 -11.61 -11.36 7.67
C VAL A 295 -12.88 -12.18 7.45
N ARG A 296 -13.86 -11.65 6.71
CA ARG A 296 -15.16 -12.31 6.49
C ARG A 296 -15.14 -13.34 5.37
N LEU A 297 -14.23 -13.22 4.40
CA LEU A 297 -14.17 -14.10 3.24
C LEU A 297 -12.81 -14.80 3.20
N PRO A 298 -12.79 -16.15 3.16
CA PRO A 298 -11.56 -16.89 2.99
C PRO A 298 -10.97 -16.58 1.61
N HIS A 299 -9.94 -15.75 1.58
CA HIS A 299 -9.18 -15.46 0.36
C HIS A 299 -7.85 -16.22 0.39
N PRO A 300 -7.50 -16.94 -0.70
CA PRO A 300 -6.20 -17.62 -0.80
C PRO A 300 -5.00 -16.66 -0.79
N GLN A 301 -5.24 -15.37 -1.04
CA GLN A 301 -4.21 -14.34 -1.10
C GLN A 301 -4.75 -12.99 -0.67
N TRP A 302 -3.83 -12.10 -0.30
CA TRP A 302 -4.17 -10.75 0.10
C TRP A 302 -4.43 -9.88 -1.13
N HIS A 303 -5.41 -9.00 -1.03
CA HIS A 303 -5.62 -7.94 -2.03
C HIS A 303 -4.34 -7.12 -2.20
N PRO A 304 -3.94 -6.80 -3.44
CA PRO A 304 -2.78 -5.96 -3.69
C PRO A 304 -2.86 -4.63 -2.95
N LEU A 305 -1.71 -4.14 -2.45
CA LEU A 305 -1.64 -2.97 -1.56
C LEU A 305 -2.28 -1.69 -2.14
N TRP A 306 -2.31 -1.52 -3.45
CA TRP A 306 -2.93 -0.33 -4.05
C TRP A 306 -4.46 -0.33 -3.95
N GLU A 307 -5.12 -1.50 -3.89
CA GLU A 307 -6.57 -1.55 -3.65
C GLU A 307 -6.90 -0.96 -2.28
N TRP A 308 -6.00 -1.11 -1.30
CA TRP A 308 -6.11 -0.52 0.04
C TRP A 308 -6.00 0.99 0.07
N LEU A 309 -5.52 1.61 -1.01
CA LEU A 309 -5.53 3.05 -1.17
C LEU A 309 -6.88 3.55 -1.69
N GLY A 310 -7.85 2.68 -2.01
CA GLY A 310 -9.09 3.06 -2.70
C GLY A 310 -8.89 3.28 -4.20
N LEU A 311 -7.77 2.82 -4.76
CA LEU A 311 -7.54 2.77 -6.20
C LEU A 311 -8.24 1.54 -6.80
N PRO A 312 -8.83 1.66 -8.01
CA PRO A 312 -8.85 2.86 -8.85
C PRO A 312 -10.04 3.80 -8.61
N THR A 313 -11.01 3.45 -7.76
CA THR A 313 -12.25 4.21 -7.55
C THR A 313 -12.03 5.69 -7.19
N ALA A 314 -11.00 5.98 -6.40
CA ALA A 314 -10.64 7.34 -5.98
C ALA A 314 -9.54 8.00 -6.84
N SER A 315 -9.21 7.45 -8.02
CA SER A 315 -8.15 7.99 -8.88
C SER A 315 -8.32 9.45 -9.30
N PRO A 316 -9.52 10.02 -9.59
CA PRO A 316 -9.65 11.45 -9.85
C PRO A 316 -9.25 12.31 -8.64
N LEU A 317 -9.62 11.87 -7.43
CA LEU A 317 -9.29 12.57 -6.18
C LEU A 317 -7.78 12.59 -5.97
N PHE A 318 -7.09 11.47 -6.24
CA PHE A 318 -5.64 11.43 -6.13
C PHE A 318 -4.93 12.32 -7.14
N LEU A 319 -5.42 12.40 -8.39
CA LEU A 319 -4.87 13.32 -9.39
C LEU A 319 -5.04 14.78 -8.97
N LEU A 320 -6.22 15.17 -8.51
CA LEU A 320 -6.46 16.52 -7.99
C LEU A 320 -5.58 16.81 -6.77
N GLY A 321 -5.45 15.85 -5.86
CA GLY A 321 -4.55 15.94 -4.72
C GLY A 321 -3.08 16.12 -5.14
N LEU A 322 -2.63 15.41 -6.18
CA LEU A 322 -1.28 15.54 -6.73
C LEU A 322 -1.04 16.93 -7.32
N LEU A 323 -2.03 17.49 -8.03
CA LEU A 323 -1.97 18.86 -8.55
C LEU A 323 -1.88 19.88 -7.41
N CYS A 324 -2.69 19.73 -6.36
CA CYS A 324 -2.63 20.57 -5.17
C CYS A 324 -1.28 20.45 -4.44
N ALA A 325 -0.75 19.23 -4.30
CA ALA A 325 0.55 18.97 -3.67
C ALA A 325 1.68 19.66 -4.45
N SER A 326 1.66 19.50 -5.77
CA SER A 326 2.64 20.10 -6.68
C SER A 326 2.58 21.62 -6.61
N ALA A 327 1.37 22.20 -6.66
CA ALA A 327 1.18 23.64 -6.50
C ALA A 327 1.68 24.13 -5.14
N ALA A 328 1.39 23.41 -4.05
CA ALA A 328 1.88 23.74 -2.71
C ALA A 328 3.41 23.74 -2.64
N LEU A 329 4.06 22.74 -3.21
CA LEU A 329 5.52 22.62 -3.23
C LEU A 329 6.17 23.70 -4.09
N ILE A 330 5.63 23.97 -5.28
CA ILE A 330 6.10 25.06 -6.16
C ILE A 330 5.99 26.41 -5.44
N ARG A 331 4.87 26.66 -4.77
CA ARG A 331 4.66 27.89 -3.99
C ARG A 331 5.59 27.94 -2.78
N ALA A 332 5.86 26.83 -2.10
CA ALA A 332 6.81 26.77 -0.99
C ALA A 332 8.26 27.00 -1.45
N ALA A 333 8.61 26.63 -2.69
CA ALA A 333 9.94 26.83 -3.25
C ALA A 333 10.27 28.30 -3.58
N ARG A 334 9.25 29.14 -3.83
CA ARG A 334 9.46 30.55 -4.19
C ARG A 334 10.05 31.36 -3.02
N PRO A 335 11.05 32.25 -3.25
CA PRO A 335 11.64 33.08 -2.19
C PRO A 335 10.57 33.85 -1.42
N GLY A 336 10.74 33.96 -0.09
CA GLY A 336 9.93 34.86 0.73
C GLY A 336 10.29 36.32 0.49
N PRO A 337 9.38 37.28 0.77
CA PRO A 337 9.79 38.67 0.92
C PRO A 337 10.93 38.75 1.92
N ARG A 338 12.01 39.46 1.60
CA ARG A 338 13.09 39.71 2.56
C ARG A 338 12.50 40.46 3.75
N PRO A 339 12.73 40.03 5.00
CA PRO A 339 12.39 40.86 6.15
C PRO A 339 13.14 42.19 6.01
N GLU A 340 12.43 43.30 6.16
CA GLU A 340 13.04 44.63 6.22
C GLU A 340 14.14 44.63 7.30
N PRO A 341 15.32 45.21 7.04
CA PRO A 341 16.32 45.39 8.07
C PRO A 341 15.71 46.22 9.20
N LEU A 342 15.78 45.70 10.43
CA LEU A 342 15.34 46.43 11.62
C LEU A 342 15.97 47.82 11.63
N PRO A 343 15.19 48.89 11.89
CA PRO A 343 15.74 50.24 11.97
C PRO A 343 16.87 50.24 13.00
N ARG A 344 18.06 50.68 12.57
CA ARG A 344 19.19 50.85 13.48
C ARG A 344 18.76 51.83 14.59
N PRO A 345 18.99 51.52 15.87
CA PRO A 345 18.75 52.49 16.93
C PRO A 345 19.58 53.74 16.61
N ALA A 346 18.92 54.90 16.62
CA ALA A 346 19.59 56.17 16.46
C ALA A 346 20.66 56.28 17.55
N THR A 347 21.91 56.43 17.13
CA THR A 347 23.01 56.81 18.02
C THR A 347 22.68 58.20 18.57
N ALA A 348 22.39 58.26 19.87
CA ALA A 348 22.26 59.50 20.62
C ALA A 348 23.63 60.09 20.92
#